data_AF-A0A1H8MXL2-F1
#
_entry.id   AF-A0A1H8MXL2-F1
#
_cell.length_a   1.000
_cell.length_b   1.000
_cell.length_c   1.000
_cell.angle_alpha   90.00
_cell.angle_beta   90.00
_cell.angle_gamma   90.00
#
_symmetry.space_group_name_H-M   'P 1'
#
loop_
_entity.id
_entity.type
_entity.pdbx_description
1 polymer ?
#
loop_
_entity_poly.entity_id
_entity_poly.type
_entity_poly.pdbx_seq_one_letter_code
_entity_poly.pdbx_strand_id
1 'polypeptide(L)'
;MTRKILSVIVGYVVFAASSVLLFKLAAQPPHQDAQLTFKMLTIVYGTFFSVLAGFILQLIARQTKLTLNFILALVIFLPAAISMLTSASSHWTQLFAMLIFAPVSILGGYLKLKLISKK
;
A
#
# COMPACT_ATOMS: atom_id res chain seq x y z
N MET A 1 -6.75 -18.02 -13.21
CA MET A 1 -5.89 -17.80 -12.01
C MET A 1 -4.80 -16.75 -12.25
N THR A 2 -4.12 -16.79 -13.40
CA THR A 2 -3.09 -15.81 -13.81
C THR A 2 -3.48 -14.34 -13.61
N ARG A 3 -4.67 -13.91 -14.06
CA ARG A 3 -5.15 -12.53 -13.87
C ARG A 3 -5.23 -12.09 -12.40
N LYS A 4 -5.63 -13.00 -11.50
CA LYS A 4 -5.75 -12.70 -10.07
C LYS A 4 -4.37 -12.48 -9.45
N ILE A 5 -3.43 -13.37 -9.75
CA ILE A 5 -2.04 -13.25 -9.30
C ILE A 5 -1.43 -11.95 -9.84
N LEU A 6 -1.55 -11.71 -11.15
CA LEU A 6 -1.07 -10.49 -11.80
C LEU A 6 -1.64 -9.24 -11.15
N SER A 7 -2.94 -9.23 -10.81
CA SER A 7 -3.57 -8.07 -10.17
C SER A 7 -2.99 -7.74 -8.79
N VAL A 8 -2.63 -8.77 -8.00
CA VAL A 8 -1.99 -8.58 -6.69
C VAL A 8 -0.57 -8.05 -6.86
N ILE A 9 0.19 -8.63 -7.80
CA ILE A 9 1.56 -8.18 -8.11
C ILE A 9 1.55 -6.72 -8.56
N VAL A 10 0.68 -6.36 -9.51
CA VAL A 10 0.60 -4.99 -10.02
C VAL A 10 0.17 -4.02 -8.92
N GLY A 11 -0.81 -4.37 -8.10
CA GLY A 11 -1.21 -3.56 -6.96
C GLY A 11 -0.06 -3.32 -5.99
N TYR A 12 0.67 -4.38 -5.63
CA TYR A 12 1.84 -4.27 -4.75
C TYR A 12 2.94 -3.39 -5.36
N VAL A 13 3.24 -3.57 -6.65
CA VAL A 13 4.25 -2.76 -7.36
C VAL A 13 3.87 -1.28 -7.37
N VAL A 14 2.59 -0.93 -7.59
CA VAL A 14 2.13 0.47 -7.52
C VAL A 14 2.45 1.09 -6.17
N PHE A 15 2.18 0.37 -5.07
CA PHE A 15 2.47 0.86 -3.73
C PHE A 15 3.98 0.88 -3.42
N ALA A 16 4.69 -0.20 -3.69
CA ALA A 16 6.11 -0.33 -3.35
C ALA A 16 6.99 0.62 -4.18
N ALA A 17 6.76 0.72 -5.49
CA ALA A 17 7.54 1.59 -6.36
C ALA A 17 7.32 3.07 -6.04
N SER A 18 6.08 3.48 -5.77
CA SER A 18 5.79 4.86 -5.36
C SER A 18 6.40 5.21 -4.01
N SER A 19 6.42 4.29 -3.06
CA SER A 19 7.11 4.45 -1.77
C SER A 19 8.62 4.63 -1.97
N VAL A 20 9.27 3.75 -2.73
CA VAL A 20 10.70 3.88 -3.06
C VAL A 20 11.01 5.21 -3.74
N LEU A 21 10.14 5.65 -4.65
CA LEU A 21 10.28 6.93 -5.34
C LEU A 21 10.23 8.10 -4.36
N LEU A 22 9.29 8.11 -3.41
CA LEU A 22 9.17 9.18 -2.41
C LEU A 22 10.47 9.33 -1.61
N PHE A 23 10.98 8.24 -1.04
CA PHE A 23 12.20 8.28 -0.20
C PHE A 23 13.45 8.65 -1.01
N LYS A 24 13.55 8.19 -2.26
CA LYS A 24 14.66 8.57 -3.16
C LYS A 24 14.63 10.05 -3.52
N LEU A 25 13.47 10.58 -3.91
CA LEU A 25 13.33 11.99 -4.29
C LEU A 25 13.54 12.94 -3.10
N ALA A 26 13.13 12.52 -1.90
CA ALA A 26 13.32 13.30 -0.68
C ALA A 26 14.71 13.16 -0.05
N ALA A 27 15.57 12.30 -0.59
CA ALA A 27 16.85 11.92 0.01
C ALA A 27 16.75 11.51 1.50
N GLN A 28 15.59 10.98 1.91
CA GLN A 28 15.32 10.59 3.29
C GLN A 28 15.44 9.07 3.44
N PRO A 29 16.31 8.55 4.32
CA PRO A 29 16.37 7.12 4.57
C PRO A 29 15.11 6.62 5.29
N PRO A 30 14.46 5.54 4.83
CA PRO A 30 13.17 5.06 5.38
C PRO A 30 13.26 4.46 6.79
N HIS A 31 14.47 4.11 7.24
CA HIS A 31 14.73 3.53 8.56
C HIS A 31 15.32 4.54 9.56
N GLN A 32 15.64 5.75 9.09
CA GLN A 32 16.04 6.84 9.96
C GLN A 32 14.83 7.61 10.42
N ASP A 33 14.98 8.28 11.57
CA ASP A 33 13.95 9.20 12.00
C ASP A 33 13.86 10.39 11.04
N ALA A 34 12.66 10.95 10.92
CA ALA A 34 12.38 12.04 10.00
C ALA A 34 11.63 13.16 10.71
N GLN A 35 11.74 14.38 10.19
CA GLN A 35 10.97 15.51 10.68
C GLN A 35 9.46 15.24 10.57
N LEU A 36 8.68 15.79 11.50
CA LEU A 36 7.24 15.59 11.58
C LEU A 36 6.53 15.92 10.25
N THR A 37 6.93 17.01 9.59
CA THR A 37 6.37 17.43 8.30
C THR A 37 6.54 16.35 7.23
N PHE A 38 7.69 15.69 7.18
CA PHE A 38 7.95 14.61 6.22
C PHE A 38 7.13 13.35 6.53
N LYS A 39 6.95 13.01 7.81
CA LYS A 39 6.07 11.91 8.25
C LYS A 39 4.63 12.16 7.81
N MET A 40 4.11 13.38 8.02
CA MET A 40 2.76 13.76 7.60
C MET A 40 2.58 13.70 6.08
N LEU A 41 3.56 14.18 5.31
CA LEU A 41 3.56 14.07 3.86
C LEU A 41 3.54 12.60 3.42
N THR A 42 4.34 11.75 4.07
CA THR A 42 4.39 10.31 3.78
C THR A 42 3.05 9.63 4.07
N ILE A 43 2.33 10.02 5.12
CA ILE A 43 0.97 9.51 5.37
C ILE A 43 0.06 9.86 4.20
N VAL A 44 -0.01 11.13 3.78
CA VAL A 44 -0.90 11.56 2.70
C VAL A 44 -0.55 10.86 1.39
N TYR A 45 0.74 10.87 1.02
CA TYR A 45 1.25 10.27 -0.21
C TYR A 45 1.05 8.75 -0.21
N GLY A 46 1.46 8.06 0.86
CA GLY A 46 1.34 6.61 0.99
C GLY A 46 -0.12 6.14 1.03
N THR A 47 -1.00 6.90 1.67
CA THR A 47 -2.44 6.63 1.67
C THR A 47 -3.01 6.71 0.27
N PHE A 48 -2.70 7.78 -0.48
CA PHE A 48 -3.16 7.94 -1.86
C PHE A 48 -2.73 6.76 -2.75
N PHE A 49 -1.44 6.41 -2.73
CA PHE A 49 -0.93 5.31 -3.55
C PHE A 49 -1.41 3.94 -3.07
N SER A 50 -1.70 3.77 -1.79
CA SER A 50 -2.30 2.53 -1.28
C SER A 50 -3.74 2.35 -1.75
N VAL A 51 -4.57 3.41 -1.70
CA VAL A 51 -5.91 3.39 -2.32
C VAL A 51 -5.80 3.06 -3.80
N LEU A 52 -4.88 3.71 -4.52
CA LEU A 52 -4.68 3.50 -5.94
C LEU A 52 -4.26 2.05 -6.26
N ALA A 53 -3.36 1.47 -5.48
CA ALA A 53 -2.96 0.07 -5.58
C ALA A 53 -4.15 -0.88 -5.47
N GLY A 54 -4.99 -0.69 -4.45
CA GLY A 54 -6.21 -1.47 -4.25
C GLY A 54 -7.24 -1.31 -5.38
N PHE A 55 -7.37 -0.10 -5.91
CA PHE A 55 -8.24 0.21 -7.03
C PHE A 55 -7.78 -0.48 -8.31
N ILE A 56 -6.49 -0.34 -8.66
CA ILE A 56 -5.88 -0.95 -9.85
C ILE A 56 -5.95 -2.48 -9.77
N LEU A 57 -5.68 -3.06 -8.60
CA LEU A 57 -5.86 -4.49 -8.39
C LEU A 57 -7.28 -4.91 -8.75
N GLN A 58 -8.30 -4.23 -8.24
CA GLN A 58 -9.70 -4.61 -8.50
C GLN A 58 -10.14 -4.34 -9.94
N LEU A 59 -9.51 -3.37 -10.61
CA LEU A 59 -9.69 -3.08 -12.04
C LEU A 59 -9.17 -4.23 -12.91
N ILE A 60 -7.96 -4.72 -12.63
CA ILE A 60 -7.35 -5.85 -13.35
C ILE A 60 -8.04 -7.16 -13.00
N ALA A 61 -8.33 -7.39 -11.71
CA ALA A 61 -8.92 -8.62 -11.22
C ALA A 61 -10.35 -8.86 -11.72
N ARG A 62 -11.07 -7.80 -12.16
CA ARG A 62 -12.50 -7.78 -12.54
C ARG A 62 -13.36 -8.78 -11.74
N GLN A 63 -13.30 -8.68 -10.42
CA GLN A 63 -14.09 -9.49 -9.49
C GLN A 63 -15.09 -8.61 -8.74
N THR A 64 -16.04 -9.25 -8.06
CA THR A 64 -17.10 -8.60 -7.26
C THR A 64 -16.82 -8.63 -5.75
N LYS A 65 -15.82 -9.40 -5.31
CA LYS A 65 -15.43 -9.56 -3.89
C LYS A 65 -14.13 -8.81 -3.58
N LEU A 66 -13.85 -8.55 -2.30
CA LEU A 66 -12.62 -7.89 -1.82
C LEU A 66 -11.51 -8.87 -1.41
N THR A 67 -11.69 -10.18 -1.62
CA THR A 67 -10.73 -11.21 -1.16
C THR A 67 -9.29 -10.93 -1.61
N LEU A 68 -9.07 -10.50 -2.85
CA LEU A 68 -7.72 -10.19 -3.33
C LEU A 68 -7.16 -8.88 -2.74
N ASN A 69 -8.01 -7.92 -2.34
CA ASN A 69 -7.57 -6.71 -1.65
C ASN A 69 -7.10 -7.02 -0.22
N PHE A 70 -7.73 -7.96 0.47
CA PHE A 70 -7.22 -8.45 1.75
C PHE A 70 -5.87 -9.16 1.59
N ILE A 71 -5.69 -9.93 0.50
CA ILE A 71 -4.39 -10.54 0.17
C ILE A 71 -3.34 -9.45 -0.09
N LEU A 72 -3.68 -8.40 -0.86
CA LEU A 72 -2.78 -7.27 -1.09
C LEU A 72 -2.41 -6.57 0.23
N ALA A 73 -3.38 -6.32 1.11
CA ALA A 73 -3.12 -5.74 2.43
C ALA A 73 -2.14 -6.59 3.23
N LEU A 74 -2.29 -7.93 3.20
CA LEU A 74 -1.35 -8.87 3.79
C LEU A 74 0.05 -8.79 3.16
N VAL A 75 0.13 -8.67 1.83
CA VAL A 75 1.40 -8.53 1.09
C VAL A 75 2.09 -7.21 1.40
N ILE A 76 1.36 -6.15 1.75
CA ILE A 76 1.94 -4.88 2.24
C ILE A 76 2.36 -5.00 3.71
N PHE A 77 1.52 -5.65 4.53
CA PHE A 77 1.71 -5.78 5.97
C PHE A 77 2.89 -6.66 6.34
N LEU A 78 3.03 -7.84 5.72
CA LEU A 78 4.05 -8.82 6.12
C LEU A 78 5.49 -8.30 5.95
N PRO A 79 5.89 -7.69 4.81
CA PRO A 79 7.23 -7.13 4.69
C PRO A 79 7.50 -6.01 5.70
N ALA A 80 6.49 -5.20 6.03
CA ALA A 80 6.61 -4.16 7.04
C ALA A 80 6.78 -4.75 8.45
N ALA A 81 6.00 -5.78 8.80
CA ALA A 81 6.11 -6.48 10.07
C ALA A 81 7.47 -7.17 10.21
N ILE A 82 7.93 -7.88 9.16
CA ILE A 82 9.26 -8.50 9.14
C ILE A 82 10.35 -7.43 9.27
N SER A 83 10.25 -6.33 8.52
CA SER A 83 11.21 -5.21 8.61
C SER A 83 11.23 -4.60 10.01
N MET A 84 10.10 -4.50 10.68
CA MET A 84 10.03 -3.96 12.05
C MET A 84 10.75 -4.89 13.04
N LEU A 85 10.60 -6.21 12.90
CA LEU A 85 11.24 -7.20 13.76
C LEU A 85 12.76 -7.32 13.54
N THR A 86 13.25 -6.97 12.35
CA THR A 86 14.68 -7.11 11.99
C THR A 86 15.47 -5.81 12.06
N SER A 87 14.81 -4.66 12.15
CA SER A 87 15.48 -3.36 12.21
C SER A 87 15.73 -2.92 13.65
N ALA A 88 16.91 -2.36 13.95
CA ALA A 88 17.21 -1.79 15.26
C ALA A 88 16.94 -0.27 15.37
N SER A 89 16.45 0.34 14.29
CA SER A 89 16.28 1.79 14.14
C SER A 89 14.80 2.21 14.15
N SER A 90 14.50 3.46 13.78
CA SER A 90 13.14 4.00 13.83
C SER A 90 12.13 3.19 13.01
N HIS A 91 10.95 2.95 13.59
CA HIS A 91 9.92 2.05 13.06
C HIS A 91 8.71 2.76 12.42
N TRP A 92 8.77 4.07 12.25
CA TRP A 92 7.62 4.88 11.85
C TRP A 92 7.07 4.49 10.47
N THR A 93 7.94 4.13 9.52
CA THR A 93 7.53 3.73 8.17
C THR A 93 6.83 2.38 8.17
N GLN A 94 7.31 1.42 8.98
CA GLN A 94 6.70 0.11 9.14
C GLN A 94 5.34 0.23 9.83
N LEU A 95 5.23 1.05 10.87
CA LEU A 95 3.96 1.33 11.55
C LEU A 95 2.93 1.94 10.59
N PHE A 96 3.33 2.90 9.76
CA PHE A 96 2.42 3.48 8.76
C PHE A 96 2.00 2.46 7.71
N ALA A 97 2.93 1.63 7.23
CA ALA A 97 2.61 0.56 6.28
C ALA A 97 1.60 -0.45 6.85
N MET A 98 1.79 -0.86 8.11
CA MET A 98 0.94 -1.85 8.76
C MET A 98 -0.43 -1.29 9.17
N LEU A 99 -0.47 -0.11 9.79
CA LEU A 99 -1.67 0.42 10.44
C LEU A 99 -2.49 1.36 9.55
N ILE A 100 -1.87 1.94 8.51
CA ILE A 100 -2.54 2.92 7.64
C ILE A 100 -2.61 2.37 6.21
N PHE A 101 -1.46 2.09 5.60
CA PHE A 101 -1.43 1.80 4.17
C PHE A 101 -2.06 0.45 3.84
N ALA A 102 -1.72 -0.62 4.55
CA ALA A 102 -2.31 -1.93 4.31
C ALA A 102 -3.87 -1.91 4.43
N PRO A 103 -4.48 -1.39 5.51
CA PRO A 103 -5.94 -1.28 5.61
C PRO A 103 -6.57 -0.43 4.52
N VAL A 104 -5.97 0.73 4.20
CA VAL A 104 -6.54 1.66 3.21
C VAL A 104 -6.46 1.10 1.78
N SER A 105 -5.55 0.16 1.49
CA SER A 105 -5.54 -0.55 0.20
C SER A 105 -6.85 -1.33 -0.06
N ILE A 106 -7.56 -1.73 1.00
CA ILE A 106 -8.86 -2.41 0.87
C ILE A 106 -9.94 -1.41 0.43
N LEU A 107 -9.89 -0.18 0.95
CA LEU A 107 -10.81 0.89 0.57
C LEU A 107 -10.73 1.21 -0.92
N GLY A 108 -9.53 1.17 -1.51
CA GLY A 108 -9.35 1.32 -2.96
C GLY A 108 -10.15 0.31 -3.80
N GLY A 109 -10.14 -0.96 -3.38
CA GLY A 109 -10.95 -1.99 -4.02
C GLY A 109 -12.45 -1.77 -3.83
N TYR A 110 -12.85 -1.35 -2.64
CA TYR A 110 -14.25 -1.04 -2.33
C TYR A 110 -14.80 0.10 -3.19
N LEU A 111 -14.03 1.19 -3.37
CA LEU A 111 -14.40 2.31 -4.23
C LEU A 111 -14.67 1.86 -5.66
N LYS A 112 -13.80 1.00 -6.22
CA LYS A 112 -13.98 0.47 -7.58
C LYS A 112 -15.22 -0.41 -7.71
N LEU A 113 -15.52 -1.22 -6.70
CA LEU A 113 -16.75 -2.04 -6.70
C LEU A 113 -18.01 -1.19 -6.66
N LYS A 114 -18.01 -0.14 -5.82
CA LYS A 114 -19.14 0.80 -5.71
C LYS A 114 -19.36 1.58 -7.02
N LEU A 115 -18.29 1.93 -7.73
CA LEU A 115 -18.36 2.56 -9.06
C LEU A 115 -19.00 1.64 -10.12
N ILE A 116 -18.78 0.33 -10.06
CA ILE A 116 -19.44 -0.62 -10.95
C ILE A 116 -20.91 -0.79 -10.60
N SER A 117 -21.25 -0.88 -9.31
CA SER A 117 -22.64 -1.10 -8.87
C SER A 117 -23.59 0.05 -9.18
N LYS A 118 -23.07 1.25 -9.50
CA LYS A 118 -23.87 2.42 -9.90
C LYS A 118 -24.13 2.50 -11.41
N LYS A 119 -23.50 1.65 -12.23
CA LYS A 119 -23.75 1.54 -13.66
C LYS A 119 -24.74 0.42 -13.94
#